data_AF-A0AAD7Q018-F1
#
_entry.id   AF-A0AAD7Q018-F1
#
_cell.length_a   1.000
_cell.length_b   1.000
_cell.length_c   1.000
_cell.angle_alpha   90.00
_cell.angle_beta   90.00
_cell.angle_gamma   90.00
#
_symmetry.space_group_name_H-M   'P 1'
#
loop_
_entity.id
_entity.type
_entity.pdbx_description
1 polymer ?
#
loop_
_entity_poly.entity_id
_entity_poly.type
_entity_poly.pdbx_seq_one_letter_code
_entity_poly.pdbx_strand_id
1 'polypeptide(L)'
;MEYIGGGVVVCLLLFLPLAIVIREEFNHWKIKRQSLTDAHNTQLKLEAEIPPIQELPQIEQEPEPQAAEPASTAPANSQKPVSCWSNIFRPPDRGEDYTILQALFSIDMLILFIAIACGVDGTLTAIDNLGQIGNSQGYPTHSTSTFVSLKYKFPRPLMFTIVMLFSSIGHLLIAFAIPNSLYFSSVILGFCFGAQWPLLFAIRSEILGLKYYSTLYNFGAVATGKPSCPVGAYLLKVRVAGHLYHKEALKQLEAKGLTRKAGEDLTCTGVQCYKMAFLIITMDKFVWMPSFLHFGASY
;
A
#
# COMPACT_ATOMS: atom_id res chain seq x y z
N MET A 1 -5.73 37.77 -0.95
CA MET A 1 -4.52 37.29 -1.65
C MET A 1 -3.77 36.25 -0.82
N GLU A 2 -3.65 36.41 0.49
CA GLU A 2 -2.91 35.48 1.38
C GLU A 2 -3.43 34.02 1.35
N TYR A 3 -4.75 33.80 1.35
CA TYR A 3 -5.32 32.44 1.26
C TYR A 3 -5.12 31.76 -0.10
N ILE A 4 -4.96 32.54 -1.18
CA ILE A 4 -4.66 31.99 -2.50
C ILE A 4 -3.21 31.50 -2.52
N GLY A 5 -2.29 32.27 -1.92
CA GLY A 5 -0.89 31.86 -1.74
C GLY A 5 -0.75 30.57 -0.92
N GLY A 6 -1.44 30.47 0.22
CA GLY A 6 -1.45 29.26 1.03
C GLY A 6 -2.03 28.05 0.29
N GLY A 7 -3.15 28.22 -0.43
CA GLY A 7 -3.75 27.16 -1.24
C GLY A 7 -2.81 26.64 -2.34
N VAL A 8 -2.11 27.56 -3.03
CA VAL A 8 -1.14 27.19 -4.08
C VAL A 8 0.04 26.41 -3.50
N VAL A 9 0.58 26.82 -2.33
CA VAL A 9 1.68 26.10 -1.68
C VAL A 9 1.25 24.70 -1.26
N VAL A 10 0.06 24.54 -0.67
CA VAL A 10 -0.47 23.21 -0.30
C VAL A 10 -0.68 22.34 -1.53
N CYS A 11 -1.26 22.88 -2.62
CA CYS A 11 -1.40 22.14 -3.87
C CYS A 11 -0.04 21.73 -4.43
N LEU A 12 0.96 22.62 -4.45
CA LEU A 12 2.31 22.31 -4.92
C LEU A 12 2.95 21.20 -4.08
N LEU A 13 2.85 21.27 -2.74
CA LEU A 13 3.38 20.22 -1.86
C LEU A 13 2.65 18.88 -2.02
N LEU A 14 1.35 18.91 -2.27
CA LEU A 14 0.53 17.71 -2.52
C LEU A 14 0.85 17.04 -3.86
N PHE A 15 1.14 17.82 -4.91
CA PHE A 15 1.48 17.30 -6.23
C PHE A 15 2.99 17.09 -6.43
N LEU A 16 3.85 17.62 -5.56
CA LEU A 16 5.30 17.46 -5.64
C LEU A 16 5.74 15.99 -5.67
N PRO A 17 5.23 15.07 -4.83
CA PRO A 17 5.56 13.65 -4.94
C PRO A 17 5.22 13.08 -6.32
N LEU A 18 4.06 13.47 -6.89
CA LEU A 18 3.63 13.03 -8.22
C LEU A 18 4.55 13.60 -9.32
N ALA A 19 4.98 14.86 -9.19
CA ALA A 19 5.89 15.51 -10.12
C ALA A 19 7.30 14.90 -10.08
N ILE A 20 7.82 14.57 -8.88
CA ILE A 20 9.10 13.87 -8.70
C ILE A 20 9.06 12.51 -9.41
N VAL A 21 7.97 11.76 -9.20
CA VAL A 21 7.72 10.45 -9.81
C VAL A 21 7.69 10.55 -11.34
N ILE A 22 6.92 11.49 -11.89
CA ILE A 22 6.84 11.71 -13.35
C ILE A 22 8.22 12.06 -13.92
N ARG A 23 8.99 12.91 -13.23
CA ARG A 23 10.33 13.29 -13.66
C ARG A 23 11.30 12.11 -13.65
N GLU A 24 11.29 11.32 -12.59
CA GLU A 24 12.19 10.17 -12.46
C GLU A 24 11.90 9.12 -13.53
N GLU A 25 10.63 8.80 -13.76
CA GLU A 25 10.19 7.89 -14.81
C GLU A 25 10.53 8.42 -16.21
N PHE A 26 10.39 9.71 -16.45
CA PHE A 26 10.78 10.32 -17.73
C PHE A 26 12.29 10.22 -17.97
N ASN A 27 13.10 10.42 -16.93
CA ASN A 27 14.54 10.22 -16.99
C ASN A 27 14.89 8.76 -17.27
N HIS A 28 14.27 7.83 -16.56
CA HIS A 28 14.47 6.39 -16.77
C HIS A 28 14.10 5.96 -18.19
N TRP A 29 12.97 6.44 -18.72
CA TRP A 29 12.56 6.22 -20.09
C TRP A 29 13.55 6.80 -21.10
N LYS A 30 14.07 8.00 -20.87
CA LYS A 30 15.06 8.64 -21.72
C LYS A 30 16.36 7.82 -21.78
N ILE A 31 16.85 7.36 -20.63
CA ILE A 31 18.05 6.51 -20.54
C ILE A 31 17.83 5.20 -21.30
N LYS A 32 16.68 4.54 -21.11
CA LYS A 32 16.34 3.31 -21.83
C LYS A 32 16.25 3.52 -23.35
N ARG A 33 15.75 4.68 -23.78
CA ARG A 33 15.65 5.03 -25.20
C ARG A 33 17.03 5.32 -25.80
N GLN A 34 17.92 5.96 -25.04
CA GLN A 34 19.33 6.14 -25.44
C GLN A 34 20.04 4.79 -25.56
N SER A 35 19.92 3.89 -24.57
CA SER A 35 20.59 2.58 -24.66
C SER A 35 20.09 1.72 -25.82
N LEU A 36 18.80 1.78 -26.17
CA LEU A 36 18.25 1.12 -27.37
C LEU A 36 18.79 1.74 -28.66
N THR A 37 18.98 3.06 -28.70
CA THR A 37 19.52 3.77 -29.85
C THR A 37 21.02 3.47 -30.02
N ASP A 38 21.77 3.43 -28.92
CA ASP A 38 23.19 3.10 -28.91
C ASP A 38 23.44 1.62 -29.27
N ALA A 39 22.58 0.70 -28.79
CA ALA A 39 22.63 -0.71 -29.18
C ALA A 39 22.36 -0.91 -30.68
N HIS A 40 21.36 -0.20 -31.23
CA HIS A 40 21.06 -0.24 -32.66
C HIS A 40 22.21 0.33 -33.51
N ASN A 41 22.79 1.47 -33.09
CA ASN A 41 23.95 2.07 -33.75
C ASN A 41 25.20 1.18 -33.68
N THR A 42 25.37 0.44 -32.58
CA THR A 42 26.46 -0.52 -32.41
C THR A 42 26.28 -1.73 -33.33
N GLN A 43 25.04 -2.23 -33.51
CA GLN A 43 24.77 -3.32 -34.44
C GLN A 43 24.99 -2.91 -35.90
N LEU A 44 24.60 -1.70 -36.29
CA LEU A 44 24.90 -1.10 -37.60
C LEU A 44 26.40 -0.94 -37.86
N LYS A 45 27.22 -0.84 -36.80
CA LYS A 45 28.67 -0.74 -36.89
C LYS A 45 29.37 -2.11 -37.00
N LEU A 46 28.76 -3.18 -36.47
CA LEU A 46 29.27 -4.55 -36.62
C LEU A 46 28.95 -5.18 -37.99
N GLU A 47 27.91 -4.72 -38.69
CA GLU A 47 27.57 -5.21 -40.04
C GLU A 47 28.53 -4.72 -41.15
N ALA A 48 29.47 -3.82 -40.83
CA ALA A 48 30.38 -3.18 -41.79
C ALA A 48 31.79 -3.81 -41.89
N GLU A 49 32.08 -4.90 -41.17
CA GLU A 49 33.41 -5.53 -41.19
C GLU A 49 33.31 -7.08 -41.05
N ILE A 50 33.51 -7.82 -42.14
CA ILE A 50 33.64 -9.29 -42.20
C ILE A 50 35.13 -9.57 -42.53
N PRO A 51 35.91 -10.47 -41.85
CA PRO A 51 35.74 -11.95 -41.84
C PRO A 51 36.36 -12.71 -40.62
N PRO A 52 36.54 -14.06 -40.63
CA PRO A 52 35.64 -15.16 -41.03
C PRO A 52 35.32 -16.13 -39.85
N ILE A 53 34.37 -17.02 -40.13
CA ILE A 53 33.84 -18.12 -39.30
C ILE A 53 34.89 -19.23 -39.08
N GLN A 54 35.03 -19.72 -37.84
CA GLN A 54 35.69 -20.99 -37.51
C GLN A 54 34.72 -21.88 -36.70
N GLU A 55 34.74 -23.17 -37.04
CA GLU A 55 33.79 -24.24 -36.73
C GLU A 55 33.54 -24.57 -35.25
N LEU A 56 32.35 -25.13 -35.00
CA LEU A 56 31.90 -25.79 -33.77
C LEU A 56 32.73 -27.06 -33.46
N PRO A 57 32.92 -27.41 -32.18
CA PRO A 57 32.63 -28.79 -31.79
C PRO A 57 31.81 -28.94 -30.50
N GLN A 58 31.23 -30.13 -30.36
CA GLN A 58 30.22 -30.56 -29.40
C GLN A 58 30.78 -31.12 -28.08
N ILE A 59 29.88 -31.17 -27.07
CA ILE A 59 29.77 -32.07 -25.90
C ILE A 59 30.86 -32.00 -24.82
N GLU A 60 30.47 -31.65 -23.58
CA GLU A 60 30.93 -32.37 -22.39
C GLU A 60 29.92 -32.32 -21.23
N GLN A 61 29.74 -33.47 -20.57
CA GLN A 61 28.92 -33.71 -19.40
C GLN A 61 29.57 -33.16 -18.11
N GLU A 62 28.71 -32.97 -17.10
CA GLU A 62 28.91 -32.69 -15.66
C GLU A 62 30.24 -33.11 -15.01
N PRO A 63 30.65 -32.41 -13.93
CA PRO A 63 30.33 -32.97 -12.61
C PRO A 63 30.00 -31.95 -11.50
N GLU A 64 29.03 -32.34 -10.65
CA GLU A 64 28.88 -31.94 -9.26
C GLU A 64 30.17 -32.18 -8.45
N PRO A 65 30.43 -31.40 -7.39
CA PRO A 65 30.69 -32.08 -6.12
C PRO A 65 30.09 -31.42 -4.86
N GLN A 66 29.28 -32.23 -4.16
CA GLN A 66 29.50 -32.69 -2.79
C GLN A 66 29.06 -31.80 -1.60
N ALA A 67 27.87 -32.16 -1.10
CA ALA A 67 27.68 -32.91 0.14
C ALA A 67 28.40 -32.45 1.43
N ALA A 68 27.59 -32.14 2.44
CA ALA A 68 27.85 -32.52 3.83
C ALA A 68 26.53 -32.93 4.52
N GLU A 69 26.23 -34.22 4.44
CA GLU A 69 25.49 -35.00 5.46
C GLU A 69 26.53 -35.92 6.16
N PRO A 70 26.25 -36.70 7.23
CA PRO A 70 25.01 -36.93 7.99
C PRO A 70 25.27 -36.73 9.52
N ALA A 71 24.47 -37.03 10.53
CA ALA A 71 23.38 -37.96 10.76
C ALA A 71 22.67 -37.57 12.08
N SER A 72 21.37 -37.80 12.21
CA SER A 72 20.88 -38.95 13.01
C SER A 72 19.37 -38.84 13.28
N THR A 73 18.70 -39.88 12.85
CA THR A 73 17.32 -40.31 13.13
C THR A 73 16.99 -40.49 14.62
N ALA A 74 15.81 -39.95 15.01
CA ALA A 74 14.70 -40.39 15.92
C ALA A 74 14.96 -41.37 17.10
N PRO A 75 14.07 -41.53 18.14
CA PRO A 75 12.72 -40.97 18.38
C PRO A 75 12.43 -40.49 19.84
N ALA A 76 11.18 -40.06 20.09
CA ALA A 76 10.43 -40.08 21.36
C ALA A 76 10.94 -39.31 22.61
N ASN A 77 10.26 -38.20 22.87
CA ASN A 77 9.82 -37.67 24.18
C ASN A 77 10.86 -37.58 25.33
N SER A 78 11.37 -36.37 25.55
CA SER A 78 11.72 -35.88 26.88
C SER A 78 11.54 -34.36 26.89
N GLN A 79 10.55 -33.90 27.65
CA GLN A 79 10.31 -32.49 27.95
C GLN A 79 11.60 -31.80 28.42
N LYS A 80 12.06 -30.79 27.67
CA LYS A 80 12.82 -29.67 28.20
C LYS A 80 11.94 -28.43 28.09
N PRO A 81 11.68 -27.69 29.17
CA PRO A 81 10.86 -26.48 29.10
C PRO A 81 11.73 -25.37 28.51
N VAL A 82 11.79 -25.27 27.18
CA VAL A 82 12.57 -24.23 26.51
C VAL A 82 11.70 -23.04 26.13
N SER A 83 12.01 -21.92 26.78
CA SER A 83 12.39 -20.69 26.05
C SER A 83 11.26 -19.94 25.31
N CYS A 84 9.99 -20.10 25.69
CA CYS A 84 8.93 -19.20 25.19
C CYS A 84 9.23 -17.72 25.53
N TRP A 85 9.96 -17.45 26.62
CA TRP A 85 10.23 -16.11 27.14
C TRP A 85 11.58 -15.50 26.71
N SER A 86 12.61 -16.32 26.47
CA SER A 86 13.97 -15.81 26.21
C SER A 86 14.21 -15.33 24.78
N ASN A 87 13.32 -15.67 23.84
CA ASN A 87 13.37 -15.15 22.47
C ASN A 87 12.46 -13.92 22.25
N ILE A 88 11.67 -13.50 23.25
CA ILE A 88 10.76 -12.34 23.13
C ILE A 88 11.53 -11.01 23.03
N PHE A 89 12.66 -10.89 23.74
CA PHE A 89 13.42 -9.64 23.84
C PHE A 89 14.61 -9.53 22.88
N ARG A 90 14.74 -10.49 21.94
CA ARG A 90 15.75 -10.43 20.89
C ARG A 90 15.08 -10.00 19.60
N PRO A 91 15.26 -8.78 19.09
CA PRO A 91 14.71 -8.40 17.79
C PRO A 91 15.34 -9.27 16.68
N PRO A 92 14.60 -9.61 15.62
CA PRO A 92 15.14 -10.32 14.48
C PRO A 92 15.95 -9.34 13.60
N ASP A 93 16.72 -9.88 12.66
CA ASP A 93 17.46 -9.05 11.72
C ASP A 93 16.51 -8.21 10.84
N ARG A 94 16.99 -7.04 10.39
CA ARG A 94 16.17 -6.09 9.64
C ARG A 94 15.75 -6.70 8.30
N GLY A 95 14.46 -7.00 8.17
CA GLY A 95 13.87 -7.62 6.98
C GLY A 95 13.20 -8.97 7.27
N GLU A 96 13.44 -9.55 8.44
CA GLU A 96 12.79 -10.77 8.93
C GLU A 96 11.50 -10.47 9.71
N ASP A 97 10.60 -11.45 9.78
CA ASP A 97 9.30 -11.30 10.44
C ASP A 97 9.40 -11.42 11.97
N TYR A 98 8.79 -10.45 12.68
CA TYR A 98 8.62 -10.54 14.14
C TYR A 98 7.52 -11.55 14.48
N THR A 99 7.74 -12.33 15.54
CA THR A 99 6.62 -13.04 16.19
C THR A 99 5.70 -12.04 16.89
N ILE A 100 4.41 -12.37 17.07
CA ILE A 100 3.41 -11.45 17.66
C ILE A 100 3.85 -10.92 19.03
N LEU A 101 4.36 -11.79 19.89
CA LEU A 101 4.82 -11.41 21.24
C LEU A 101 6.10 -10.57 21.21
N GLN A 102 7.05 -10.90 20.33
CA GLN A 102 8.27 -10.14 20.13
C GLN A 102 7.98 -8.75 19.57
N ALA A 103 7.01 -8.62 18.64
CA ALA A 103 6.55 -7.33 18.15
C ALA A 103 5.94 -6.50 19.28
N LEU A 104 5.00 -7.05 20.05
CA LEU A 104 4.30 -6.33 21.12
C LEU A 104 5.23 -5.75 22.19
N PHE A 105 6.35 -6.42 22.49
CA PHE A 105 7.31 -5.98 23.50
C PHE A 105 8.62 -5.43 22.89
N SER A 106 8.66 -5.17 21.58
CA SER A 106 9.84 -4.60 20.93
C SER A 106 9.97 -3.10 21.19
N ILE A 107 11.23 -2.64 21.29
CA ILE A 107 11.56 -1.22 21.35
C ILE A 107 11.10 -0.51 20.07
N ASP A 108 11.20 -1.18 18.91
CA ASP A 108 10.76 -0.63 17.62
C ASP A 108 9.26 -0.34 17.62
N MET A 109 8.42 -1.25 18.13
CA MET A 109 6.98 -0.98 18.26
C MET A 109 6.67 0.09 19.30
N LEU A 110 7.43 0.20 20.39
CA LEU A 110 7.28 1.29 21.35
C LEU A 110 7.62 2.65 20.72
N ILE A 111 8.71 2.74 19.96
CA ILE A 111 9.10 3.96 19.23
C ILE A 111 8.00 4.32 18.21
N LEU A 112 7.49 3.35 17.46
CA LEU A 112 6.38 3.56 16.54
C LEU A 112 5.12 4.01 17.27
N PHE A 113 4.79 3.43 18.42
CA PHE A 113 3.64 3.83 19.23
C PHE A 113 3.77 5.29 19.69
N ILE A 114 4.94 5.69 20.22
CA ILE A 114 5.21 7.06 20.64
C ILE A 114 5.15 8.01 19.44
N ALA A 115 5.73 7.64 18.31
CA ALA A 115 5.69 8.46 17.10
C ALA A 115 4.26 8.66 16.57
N ILE A 116 3.43 7.60 16.60
CA ILE A 116 2.02 7.67 16.21
C ILE A 116 1.24 8.53 17.22
N ALA A 117 1.42 8.32 18.52
CA ALA A 117 0.74 9.09 19.55
C ALA A 117 1.09 10.59 19.49
N CYS A 118 2.36 10.93 19.31
CA CYS A 118 2.78 12.33 19.23
C CYS A 118 2.45 12.98 17.87
N GLY A 119 2.54 12.24 16.78
CA GLY A 119 2.33 12.77 15.43
C GLY A 119 0.87 12.74 14.98
N VAL A 120 0.29 11.54 14.92
CA VAL A 120 -1.06 11.32 14.38
C VAL A 120 -2.12 11.86 15.33
N ASP A 121 -2.06 11.53 16.62
CA ASP A 121 -3.07 12.00 17.59
C ASP A 121 -2.96 13.51 17.84
N GLY A 122 -1.75 14.07 17.78
CA GLY A 122 -1.53 15.52 17.81
C GLY A 122 -2.20 16.23 16.62
N THR A 123 -2.04 15.68 15.42
CA THR A 123 -2.70 16.19 14.20
C THR A 123 -4.23 16.05 14.30
N LEU A 124 -4.72 14.91 14.81
CA LEU A 124 -6.14 14.67 15.01
C LEU A 124 -6.75 15.66 16.02
N THR A 125 -6.04 15.92 17.12
CA THR A 125 -6.42 16.91 18.12
C THR A 125 -6.56 18.31 17.51
N ALA A 126 -5.62 18.72 16.65
CA ALA A 126 -5.71 20.00 15.96
C ALA A 126 -6.94 20.06 15.02
N ILE A 127 -7.20 19.00 14.25
CA ILE A 127 -8.35 18.89 13.34
C ILE A 127 -9.68 18.97 14.11
N ASP A 128 -9.79 18.26 15.22
CA ASP A 128 -11.04 18.18 16.00
C ASP A 128 -11.34 19.50 16.72
N ASN A 129 -10.31 20.30 17.01
CA ASN A 129 -10.45 21.58 17.70
C ASN A 129 -10.36 22.80 16.77
N LEU A 130 -10.24 22.61 15.45
CA LEU A 130 -10.07 23.69 14.48
C LEU A 130 -11.21 24.72 14.51
N GLY A 131 -12.44 24.28 14.80
CA GLY A 131 -13.58 25.16 15.01
C GLY A 131 -13.45 26.06 16.25
N GLN A 132 -12.96 25.51 17.36
CA GLN A 132 -12.72 26.26 18.60
C GLN A 132 -11.52 27.20 18.47
N ILE A 133 -10.43 26.73 17.85
CA ILE A 133 -9.23 27.52 17.52
C ILE A 133 -9.58 28.68 16.58
N GLY A 134 -10.49 28.46 15.65
CA GLY A 134 -10.96 29.49 14.75
C GLY A 134 -11.83 30.54 15.47
N ASN A 135 -12.75 30.10 16.32
CA ASN A 135 -13.60 31.00 17.10
C ASN A 135 -12.78 31.85 18.10
N SER A 136 -11.74 31.29 18.73
CA SER A 136 -10.86 32.03 19.65
C SER A 136 -10.04 33.11 18.96
N GLN A 137 -9.75 32.94 17.66
CA GLN A 137 -9.09 33.92 16.81
C GLN A 137 -10.08 34.92 16.15
N GLY A 138 -11.37 34.85 16.49
CA GLY A 138 -12.39 35.74 15.94
C GLY A 138 -12.84 35.41 14.52
N TYR A 139 -12.47 34.24 13.99
CA TYR A 139 -13.02 33.79 12.71
C TYR A 139 -14.51 33.43 12.88
N PRO A 140 -15.39 33.84 11.95
CA PRO A 140 -16.79 33.44 12.01
C PRO A 140 -16.91 31.92 11.99
N THR A 141 -17.79 31.35 12.80
CA THR A 141 -18.00 29.89 12.97
C THR A 141 -18.27 29.16 11.65
N HIS A 142 -18.82 29.86 10.66
CA HIS A 142 -19.02 29.32 9.32
C HIS A 142 -17.73 29.23 8.48
N SER A 143 -16.65 29.97 8.80
CA SER A 143 -15.40 30.01 8.03
C SER A 143 -14.37 28.94 8.40
N THR A 144 -14.43 28.39 9.62
CA THR A 144 -13.34 27.60 10.21
C THR A 144 -13.43 26.11 9.88
N SER A 145 -14.59 25.64 9.40
CA SER A 145 -14.79 24.26 9.01
C SER A 145 -14.04 23.92 7.71
N THR A 146 -13.99 24.76 6.67
CA THR A 146 -13.43 24.29 5.37
C THR A 146 -12.95 25.35 4.40
N PHE A 147 -11.65 25.66 4.40
CA PHE A 147 -11.05 26.58 3.42
C PHE A 147 -11.35 26.21 1.95
N VAL A 148 -11.61 24.94 1.63
CA VAL A 148 -11.94 24.46 0.27
C VAL A 148 -13.46 24.37 0.01
N SER A 149 -14.28 23.80 0.91
CA SER A 149 -15.73 23.71 0.69
C SER A 149 -16.44 25.07 0.73
N LEU A 150 -15.93 26.05 1.48
CA LEU A 150 -16.55 27.38 1.54
C LEU A 150 -16.35 28.23 0.29
N LYS A 151 -15.18 28.08 -0.36
CA LYS A 151 -14.86 28.83 -1.57
C LYS A 151 -15.72 28.40 -2.76
N TYR A 152 -16.10 27.11 -2.82
CA TYR A 152 -16.78 26.50 -3.96
C TYR A 152 -18.13 25.83 -3.66
N LYS A 153 -18.67 25.95 -2.43
CA LYS A 153 -19.87 25.23 -1.95
C LYS A 153 -19.84 23.73 -2.28
N PHE A 154 -18.67 23.12 -2.13
CA PHE A 154 -18.45 21.75 -2.58
C PHE A 154 -18.60 20.76 -1.42
N PRO A 155 -19.59 19.85 -1.45
CA PRO A 155 -19.87 18.96 -0.32
C PRO A 155 -18.71 17.97 -0.10
N ARG A 156 -18.26 17.83 1.15
CA ARG A 156 -17.14 16.94 1.50
C ARG A 156 -17.38 15.47 1.15
N PRO A 157 -18.60 14.91 1.28
CA PRO A 157 -18.87 13.55 0.81
C PRO A 157 -18.58 13.38 -0.68
N LEU A 158 -18.80 14.42 -1.49
CA LEU A 158 -18.51 14.39 -2.91
C LEU A 158 -17.01 14.49 -3.19
N MET A 159 -16.23 15.24 -2.40
CA MET A 159 -14.75 15.16 -2.44
C MET A 159 -14.27 13.74 -2.15
N PHE A 160 -14.85 13.10 -1.12
CA PHE A 160 -14.49 11.73 -0.75
C PHE A 160 -14.79 10.74 -1.88
N THR A 161 -15.93 10.89 -2.57
CA THR A 161 -16.24 10.11 -3.78
C THR A 161 -15.21 10.30 -4.89
N ILE A 162 -14.79 11.54 -5.17
CA ILE A 162 -13.77 11.82 -6.20
C ILE A 162 -12.44 11.16 -5.84
N VAL A 163 -12.01 11.24 -4.57
CA VAL A 163 -10.78 10.58 -4.11
C VAL A 163 -10.86 9.06 -4.24
N MET A 164 -12.02 8.46 -3.95
CA MET A 164 -12.26 7.02 -4.14
C MET A 164 -12.23 6.61 -5.62
N LEU A 165 -12.77 7.43 -6.52
CA LEU A 165 -12.68 7.23 -7.97
C LEU A 165 -11.23 7.31 -8.45
N PHE A 166 -10.47 8.32 -8.01
CA PHE A 166 -9.06 8.46 -8.37
C PHE A 166 -8.22 7.28 -7.85
N SER A 167 -8.49 6.82 -6.61
CA SER A 167 -7.87 5.62 -6.05
C SER A 167 -8.13 4.36 -6.89
N SER A 168 -9.30 4.28 -7.54
CA SER A 168 -9.64 3.13 -8.41
C SER A 168 -8.69 3.01 -9.60
N ILE A 169 -8.18 4.13 -10.13
CA ILE A 169 -7.16 4.12 -11.18
C ILE A 169 -5.89 3.40 -10.70
N GLY A 170 -5.41 3.70 -9.48
CA GLY A 170 -4.26 3.01 -8.90
C GLY A 170 -4.47 1.50 -8.73
N HIS A 171 -5.66 1.07 -8.31
CA HIS A 171 -5.97 -0.36 -8.20
C HIS A 171 -6.02 -1.07 -9.56
N LEU A 172 -6.58 -0.41 -10.59
CA LEU A 172 -6.63 -0.94 -11.96
C LEU A 172 -5.23 -1.02 -12.59
N LEU A 173 -4.38 -0.02 -12.37
CA LEU A 173 -2.99 -0.03 -12.83
C LEU A 173 -2.22 -1.23 -12.26
N ILE A 174 -2.45 -1.58 -10.98
CA ILE A 174 -1.92 -2.82 -10.41
C ILE A 174 -2.52 -4.02 -11.14
N ALA A 175 -3.85 -4.12 -11.24
CA ALA A 175 -4.53 -5.28 -11.83
C ALA A 175 -4.10 -5.62 -13.27
N PHE A 176 -3.77 -4.61 -14.09
CA PHE A 176 -3.33 -4.81 -15.47
C PHE A 176 -1.82 -4.90 -15.65
N ALA A 177 -1.03 -4.55 -14.62
CA ALA A 177 0.43 -4.73 -14.58
C ALA A 177 1.18 -4.23 -15.84
N ILE A 178 0.80 -3.05 -16.32
CA ILE A 178 1.51 -2.33 -17.37
C ILE A 178 2.95 -2.02 -16.87
N PRO A 179 3.97 -1.90 -17.73
CA PRO A 179 5.32 -1.53 -17.28
C PRO A 179 5.30 -0.29 -16.37
N ASN A 180 6.05 -0.35 -15.26
CA ASN A 180 6.13 0.67 -14.21
C ASN A 180 4.81 0.98 -13.48
N SER A 181 3.74 0.20 -13.71
CA SER A 181 2.44 0.49 -13.09
C SER A 181 2.47 0.42 -11.57
N LEU A 182 3.30 -0.45 -10.97
CA LEU A 182 3.44 -0.55 -9.52
C LEU A 182 3.93 0.75 -8.88
N TYR A 183 4.86 1.45 -9.54
CA TYR A 183 5.40 2.72 -9.06
C TYR A 183 4.34 3.83 -9.14
N PHE A 184 3.68 3.99 -10.28
CA PHE A 184 2.58 4.96 -10.40
C PHE A 184 1.42 4.66 -9.45
N SER A 185 1.10 3.37 -9.28
CA SER A 185 0.01 2.94 -8.40
C SER A 185 0.32 3.24 -6.94
N SER A 186 1.54 2.99 -6.46
CA SER A 186 1.90 3.24 -5.06
C SER A 186 1.78 4.73 -4.71
N VAL A 187 2.15 5.62 -5.63
CA VAL A 187 2.04 7.08 -5.46
C VAL A 187 0.58 7.53 -5.45
N ILE A 188 -0.21 7.08 -6.42
CA ILE A 188 -1.65 7.41 -6.48
C ILE A 188 -2.35 6.91 -5.22
N LEU A 189 -2.09 5.67 -4.80
CA LEU A 189 -2.70 5.08 -3.62
C LEU A 189 -2.25 5.78 -2.33
N GLY A 190 -0.97 6.14 -2.21
CA GLY A 190 -0.46 6.90 -1.06
C GLY A 190 -1.13 8.28 -0.94
N PHE A 191 -1.24 9.01 -2.04
CA PHE A 191 -1.94 10.30 -2.09
C PHE A 191 -3.42 10.16 -1.72
N CYS A 192 -4.12 9.21 -2.34
CA CYS A 192 -5.54 8.97 -2.06
C CYS A 192 -5.76 8.59 -0.60
N PHE A 193 -4.92 7.72 -0.06
CA PHE A 193 -5.00 7.28 1.33
C PHE A 193 -4.79 8.46 2.30
N GLY A 194 -3.80 9.31 2.02
CA GLY A 194 -3.55 10.54 2.79
C GLY A 194 -4.72 11.53 2.74
N ALA A 195 -5.44 11.62 1.62
CA ALA A 195 -6.64 12.47 1.50
C ALA A 195 -7.89 11.85 2.15
N GLN A 196 -8.02 10.52 2.17
CA GLN A 196 -9.18 9.82 2.69
C GLN A 196 -9.38 10.01 4.20
N TRP A 197 -8.32 9.92 5.00
CA TRP A 197 -8.43 9.99 6.46
C TRP A 197 -8.90 11.36 6.97
N PRO A 198 -8.30 12.51 6.56
CA PRO A 198 -8.78 13.83 6.95
C PRO A 198 -10.21 14.11 6.50
N LEU A 199 -10.57 13.69 5.27
CA LEU A 199 -11.94 13.83 4.77
C LEU A 199 -12.93 13.01 5.61
N LEU A 200 -12.58 11.79 6.00
CA LEU A 200 -13.42 10.94 6.84
C LEU A 200 -13.60 11.50 8.26
N PHE A 201 -12.56 12.12 8.84
CA PHE A 201 -12.67 12.84 10.11
C PHE A 201 -13.63 14.02 10.01
N ALA A 202 -13.42 14.87 9.00
CA ALA A 202 -14.25 16.05 8.79
C ALA A 202 -15.72 15.73 8.46
N ILE A 203 -15.96 14.70 7.64
CA ILE A 203 -17.33 14.25 7.33
C ILE A 203 -18.02 13.75 8.60
N ARG A 204 -17.34 12.96 9.44
CA ARG A 204 -17.94 12.47 10.70
C ARG A 204 -18.26 13.59 11.68
N SER A 205 -17.36 14.56 11.84
CA SER A 205 -17.61 15.69 12.75
C SER A 205 -18.74 16.61 12.25
N GLU A 206 -18.91 16.71 10.93
CA GLU A 206 -20.01 17.46 10.31
C GLU A 206 -21.36 16.77 10.50
N ILE A 207 -21.43 15.44 10.32
CA ILE A 207 -22.68 14.67 10.41
C ILE A 207 -23.10 14.41 11.86
N LEU A 208 -22.15 14.01 12.70
CA LEU A 208 -22.42 13.51 14.05
C LEU A 208 -22.19 14.56 15.14
N GLY A 209 -21.60 15.70 14.77
CA GLY A 209 -21.18 16.73 15.72
C GLY A 209 -19.99 16.32 16.58
N LEU A 210 -19.51 17.28 17.38
CA LEU A 210 -18.27 17.13 18.15
C LEU A 210 -18.47 16.57 19.58
N LYS A 211 -19.70 16.61 20.12
CA LYS A 211 -19.99 16.33 21.54
C LYS A 211 -19.58 14.91 21.98
N TYR A 212 -19.76 13.92 21.12
CA TYR A 212 -19.37 12.52 21.37
C TYR A 212 -18.40 12.00 20.32
N TYR A 213 -17.65 12.89 19.65
CA TYR A 213 -16.84 12.54 18.48
C TYR A 213 -15.80 11.46 18.79
N SER A 214 -15.06 11.57 19.91
CA SER A 214 -14.08 10.55 20.31
C SER A 214 -14.72 9.18 20.57
N THR A 215 -15.89 9.14 21.23
CA THR A 215 -16.64 7.90 21.45
C THR A 215 -17.16 7.32 20.13
N LEU A 216 -17.70 8.16 19.24
CA LEU A 216 -18.21 7.75 17.92
C LEU A 216 -17.08 7.35 16.96
N TYR A 217 -15.90 7.93 17.11
CA TYR A 217 -14.69 7.55 16.38
C TYR A 217 -14.25 6.12 16.76
N ASN A 218 -14.14 5.87 18.08
CA ASN A 218 -13.76 4.57 18.62
C ASN A 218 -14.86 3.51 18.40
N PHE A 219 -16.13 3.88 18.56
CA PHE A 219 -17.26 3.00 18.24
C PHE A 219 -17.38 2.78 16.73
N GLY A 220 -17.07 3.77 15.90
CA GLY A 220 -16.98 3.60 14.44
C GLY A 220 -15.93 2.55 14.05
N ALA A 221 -14.80 2.50 14.76
CA ALA A 221 -13.79 1.47 14.57
C ALA A 221 -14.28 0.05 14.98
N VAL A 222 -15.22 -0.06 15.92
CA VAL A 222 -15.68 -1.35 16.48
C VAL A 222 -17.03 -1.82 15.92
N ALA A 223 -17.99 -0.93 15.67
CA ALA A 223 -19.42 -1.24 15.57
C ALA A 223 -20.06 -1.03 14.19
N THR A 224 -19.43 -0.28 13.26
CA THR A 224 -20.09 0.10 11.98
C THR A 224 -19.82 -0.85 10.80
N GLY A 225 -19.17 -1.99 11.01
CA GLY A 225 -19.15 -3.06 10.00
C GLY A 225 -18.39 -2.79 8.68
N LYS A 226 -17.65 -1.67 8.51
CA LYS A 226 -16.51 -1.45 7.55
C LYS A 226 -16.16 0.07 7.50
N PRO A 227 -14.94 0.53 7.13
CA PRO A 227 -13.67 -0.15 6.90
C PRO A 227 -12.51 0.49 7.70
N SER A 228 -12.53 0.36 9.01
CA SER A 228 -11.30 0.16 9.81
C SER A 228 -11.57 -0.83 10.94
N CYS A 229 -12.52 -1.74 10.70
CA CYS A 229 -12.81 -2.88 11.56
C CYS A 229 -11.83 -4.01 11.18
N PRO A 230 -11.12 -4.64 12.14
CA PRO A 230 -10.20 -5.75 11.91
C PRO A 230 -10.79 -6.86 11.04
N VAL A 231 -12.11 -7.08 11.12
CA VAL A 231 -12.86 -8.06 10.34
C VAL A 231 -12.84 -7.74 8.84
N GLY A 232 -13.07 -6.50 8.44
CA GLY A 232 -13.10 -6.11 7.02
C GLY A 232 -11.71 -6.19 6.38
N ALA A 233 -10.69 -5.75 7.11
CA ALA A 233 -9.29 -5.89 6.69
C ALA A 233 -8.89 -7.38 6.58
N TYR A 234 -9.27 -8.21 7.55
CA TYR A 234 -9.03 -9.65 7.52
C TYR A 234 -9.76 -10.34 6.35
N LEU A 235 -11.04 -10.02 6.10
CA LEU A 235 -11.78 -10.59 4.99
C LEU A 235 -11.17 -10.23 3.64
N LEU A 236 -10.91 -8.95 3.38
CA LEU A 236 -10.39 -8.52 2.08
C LEU A 236 -8.93 -8.94 1.86
N LYS A 237 -8.08 -8.79 2.89
CA LYS A 237 -6.65 -9.10 2.77
C LYS A 237 -6.37 -10.59 2.89
N VAL A 238 -6.89 -11.25 3.93
CA VAL A 238 -6.56 -12.66 4.20
C VAL A 238 -7.49 -13.59 3.44
N ARG A 239 -8.81 -13.41 3.54
CA ARG A 239 -9.77 -14.36 2.92
C ARG A 239 -9.95 -14.17 1.44
N VAL A 240 -9.90 -12.94 0.91
CA VAL A 240 -10.02 -12.69 -0.53
C VAL A 240 -8.64 -12.70 -1.17
N ALA A 241 -7.80 -11.69 -0.93
CA ALA A 241 -6.51 -11.59 -1.62
C ALA A 241 -5.60 -12.79 -1.32
N GLY A 242 -5.48 -13.20 -0.05
CA GLY A 242 -4.71 -14.38 0.35
C GLY A 242 -5.19 -15.67 -0.31
N HIS A 243 -6.50 -15.95 -0.29
CA HIS A 243 -7.05 -17.15 -0.90
C HIS A 243 -6.87 -17.19 -2.43
N LEU A 244 -7.14 -16.07 -3.12
CA LEU A 244 -6.95 -15.98 -4.56
C LEU A 244 -5.48 -16.16 -4.96
N TYR A 245 -4.56 -15.58 -4.19
CA TYR A 245 -3.12 -15.79 -4.38
C TYR A 245 -2.73 -17.25 -4.19
N HIS A 246 -3.14 -17.87 -3.08
CA HIS A 246 -2.81 -19.28 -2.78
C HIS A 246 -3.40 -20.23 -3.84
N LYS A 247 -4.63 -19.97 -4.29
CA LYS A 247 -5.28 -20.76 -5.33
C LYS A 247 -4.50 -20.74 -6.64
N GLU A 248 -3.99 -19.57 -7.04
CA GLU A 248 -3.20 -19.46 -8.26
C GLU A 248 -1.78 -20.02 -8.08
N ALA A 249 -1.17 -19.83 -6.91
CA ALA A 249 0.13 -20.40 -6.59
C ALA A 249 0.13 -21.93 -6.64
N LEU A 250 -0.91 -22.58 -6.11
CA LEU A 250 -1.07 -24.03 -6.17
C LEU A 250 -1.21 -24.54 -7.60
N LYS A 251 -1.95 -23.84 -8.47
CA LYS A 251 -2.02 -24.18 -9.90
C LYS A 251 -0.67 -24.06 -10.59
N GLN A 252 0.11 -23.03 -10.26
CA GLN A 252 1.47 -22.86 -10.81
C GLN A 252 2.41 -23.97 -10.35
N LEU A 253 2.30 -24.43 -9.10
CA LEU A 253 3.07 -25.58 -8.58
C LEU A 253 2.67 -26.88 -9.29
N GLU A 254 1.37 -27.15 -9.42
CA GLU A 254 0.84 -28.32 -10.11
C GLU A 254 1.29 -28.36 -11.59
N ALA A 255 1.25 -27.21 -12.28
CA ALA A 255 1.74 -27.08 -13.66
C ALA A 255 3.24 -27.36 -13.79
N LYS A 256 4.02 -27.15 -12.72
CA LYS A 256 5.45 -27.50 -12.65
C LYS A 256 5.70 -28.94 -12.20
N GLY A 257 4.64 -29.72 -11.91
CA GLY A 257 4.75 -31.08 -11.37
C GLY A 257 5.28 -31.13 -9.93
N LEU A 258 5.27 -30.01 -9.21
CA LEU A 258 5.79 -29.91 -7.85
C LEU A 258 4.64 -29.94 -6.84
N THR A 259 4.85 -30.64 -5.73
CA THR A 259 3.94 -30.62 -4.58
C THR A 259 4.48 -29.68 -3.52
N ARG A 260 3.58 -29.04 -2.78
CA ARG A 260 3.96 -28.16 -1.67
C ARG A 260 4.70 -28.98 -0.61
N LYS A 261 5.98 -28.67 -0.39
CA LYS A 261 6.73 -29.23 0.74
C LYS A 261 6.32 -28.54 2.03
N ALA A 262 6.22 -29.31 3.11
CA ALA A 262 5.91 -28.78 4.43
C ALA A 262 7.08 -27.89 4.91
N GLY A 263 6.80 -26.64 5.24
CA GLY A 263 7.81 -25.66 5.68
C GLY A 263 8.29 -24.69 4.60
N GLU A 264 7.92 -24.88 3.33
CA GLU A 264 8.23 -23.92 2.25
C GLU A 264 7.08 -22.92 2.04
N ASP A 265 7.45 -21.66 1.78
CA ASP A 265 6.50 -20.60 1.45
C ASP A 265 5.91 -20.77 0.06
N LEU A 266 4.60 -20.59 -0.02
CA LEU A 266 3.86 -20.70 -1.26
C LEU A 266 4.00 -19.40 -2.05
N THR A 267 4.86 -19.40 -3.08
CA THR A 267 5.10 -18.24 -3.94
C THR A 267 4.30 -18.33 -5.24
N CYS A 268 3.73 -17.20 -5.66
CA CYS A 268 3.02 -17.02 -6.93
C CYS A 268 3.70 -15.94 -7.76
N THR A 269 3.91 -16.22 -9.04
CA THR A 269 4.57 -15.30 -9.96
C THR A 269 3.62 -14.81 -11.04
N GLY A 270 3.71 -13.52 -11.36
CA GLY A 270 2.92 -12.90 -12.42
C GLY A 270 1.59 -12.27 -11.98
N VAL A 271 0.93 -11.64 -12.94
CA VAL A 271 -0.23 -10.75 -12.74
C VAL A 271 -1.46 -11.51 -12.23
N GLN A 272 -1.60 -12.77 -12.64
CA GLN A 272 -2.76 -13.61 -12.29
C GLN A 272 -2.90 -13.82 -10.77
N CYS A 273 -1.80 -13.73 -10.03
CA CYS A 273 -1.76 -13.91 -8.59
C CYS A 273 -2.57 -12.85 -7.81
N TYR A 274 -2.74 -11.65 -8.37
CA TYR A 274 -3.40 -10.53 -7.68
C TYR A 274 -4.46 -9.82 -8.51
N LYS A 275 -4.50 -10.00 -9.84
CA LYS A 275 -5.43 -9.34 -10.76
C LYS A 275 -6.88 -9.37 -10.26
N MET A 276 -7.38 -10.57 -9.97
CA MET A 276 -8.76 -10.75 -9.54
C MET A 276 -9.04 -10.09 -8.19
N ALA A 277 -8.09 -10.10 -7.26
CA ALA A 277 -8.24 -9.42 -5.97
C ALA A 277 -8.38 -7.90 -6.17
N PHE A 278 -7.53 -7.28 -6.98
CA PHE A 278 -7.60 -5.84 -7.25
C PHE A 278 -8.85 -5.44 -8.04
N LEU A 279 -9.37 -6.29 -8.93
CA LEU A 279 -10.65 -6.07 -9.60
C LEU A 279 -11.81 -6.11 -8.60
N ILE A 280 -11.86 -7.11 -7.70
CA ILE A 280 -12.89 -7.20 -6.65
C ILE A 280 -12.84 -5.97 -5.73
N ILE A 281 -11.64 -5.57 -5.30
CA ILE A 281 -11.42 -4.36 -4.47
C ILE A 281 -11.89 -3.09 -5.18
N THR A 282 -11.75 -3.03 -6.50
CA THR A 282 -12.22 -1.90 -7.30
C THR A 282 -13.74 -1.90 -7.40
N MET A 283 -14.35 -3.06 -7.68
CA MET A 283 -15.81 -3.21 -7.76
C MET A 283 -16.51 -2.90 -6.44
N ASP A 284 -15.95 -3.31 -5.29
CA ASP A 284 -16.48 -2.96 -3.97
C ASP A 284 -16.68 -1.45 -3.87
N LYS A 285 -15.69 -0.62 -4.25
CA LYS A 285 -15.81 0.85 -4.20
C LYS A 285 -16.99 1.38 -5.01
N PHE A 286 -17.23 0.84 -6.21
CA PHE A 286 -18.34 1.26 -7.06
C PHE A 286 -19.70 0.87 -6.48
N VAL A 287 -19.80 -0.26 -5.78
CA VAL A 287 -21.03 -0.69 -5.10
C VAL A 287 -21.44 0.29 -4.01
N TRP A 288 -20.48 0.82 -3.25
CA TRP A 288 -20.75 1.77 -2.16
C TRP A 288 -20.91 3.23 -2.62
N MET A 289 -20.49 3.54 -3.85
CA MET A 289 -20.45 4.91 -4.37
C MET A 289 -21.83 5.60 -4.41
N PRO A 290 -22.93 4.96 -4.84
CA PRO A 290 -24.26 5.57 -4.84
C PRO A 290 -24.74 5.96 -3.44
N SER A 291 -24.41 5.17 -2.41
CA SER A 291 -24.75 5.48 -1.02
C SER A 291 -24.08 6.77 -0.55
N PHE A 292 -22.80 6.97 -0.89
CA PHE A 292 -22.07 8.21 -0.56
C PHE A 292 -22.58 9.43 -1.34
N LEU A 293 -22.96 9.25 -2.61
CA LEU A 293 -23.52 10.32 -3.42
C LEU A 293 -24.91 10.74 -2.94
N HIS A 294 -25.78 9.78 -2.61
CA HIS A 294 -27.10 10.06 -2.06
C HIS A 294 -26.98 10.77 -0.70
N PHE A 295 -26.06 10.31 0.14
CA PHE A 295 -25.73 10.96 1.39
C PHE A 295 -25.26 12.40 1.17
N GLY A 296 -24.33 12.63 0.22
CA GLY A 296 -23.81 13.96 -0.10
C GLY A 296 -24.82 14.92 -0.75
N ALA A 297 -25.91 14.42 -1.34
CA ALA A 297 -26.99 15.22 -1.92
C ALA A 297 -28.07 15.62 -0.89
N SER A 298 -28.00 15.05 0.32
CA SER A 298 -28.99 15.28 1.39
C SER A 298 -28.59 16.40 2.37
N TYR A 299 -27.43 17.03 2.15
CA TYR A 299 -26.84 18.14 2.91
C TYR A 299 -26.37 19.22 1.96
#